data_AF-A0A2M8L5U3-F1
#
_entry.id   AF-A0A2M8L5U3-F1
#
_cell.length_a   1.000
_cell.length_b   1.000
_cell.length_c   1.000
_cell.angle_alpha   90.00
_cell.angle_beta   90.00
_cell.angle_gamma   90.00
#
_symmetry.space_group_name_H-M   'P 1'
#
loop_
_entity.id
_entity.type
_entity.pdbx_description
1 polymer ?
#
loop_
_entity_poly.entity_id
_entity_poly.type
_entity_poly.pdbx_seq_one_letter_code
_entity_poly.pdbx_strand_id
1 'polypeptide(L)'
;DFTPQKFKFTTSLPGDYNQYNCLAAIAVCAFLGISAAEIKKAVASFKGVKGRMEEIKEGQDFKVFVDFAHTPAAFEKVIPTVRKMTRGEVIHVFGCTGNRDKSKRSIMGRIAAQLDDKVIL
;
A
#
# COMPACT_ATOMS: atom_id res chain seq x y z
N ASP A 1 -1.52 -24.24 -5.90
CA ASP A 1 -0.48 -23.56 -5.10
C ASP A 1 -0.16 -22.22 -5.74
N PHE A 2 -0.59 -21.12 -5.13
CA PHE A 2 -0.54 -19.78 -5.72
C PHE A 2 0.63 -18.99 -5.14
N THR A 3 1.80 -19.17 -5.74
CA THR A 3 2.98 -18.34 -5.47
C THR A 3 3.28 -17.45 -6.67
N PRO A 4 3.96 -16.30 -6.51
CA PRO A 4 4.38 -15.46 -7.64
C PRO A 4 5.14 -16.24 -8.72
N GLN A 5 5.87 -17.28 -8.33
CA GLN A 5 6.67 -18.12 -9.21
C GLN A 5 5.81 -19.06 -10.05
N LYS A 6 4.71 -19.58 -9.48
CA LYS A 6 3.81 -20.55 -10.14
C LYS A 6 2.67 -19.87 -10.89
N PHE A 7 2.21 -18.70 -10.44
CA PHE A 7 1.16 -17.92 -11.10
C PHE A 7 1.64 -16.49 -11.35
N LYS A 8 2.23 -16.27 -12.53
CA LYS A 8 2.71 -14.94 -12.94
C LYS A 8 1.54 -14.01 -13.27
N PHE A 9 1.53 -12.82 -12.67
CA PHE A 9 0.57 -11.75 -12.93
C PHE A 9 1.27 -10.39 -12.86
N THR A 10 0.60 -9.34 -13.34
CA THR A 10 1.03 -7.94 -13.25
C THR A 10 -0.03 -7.14 -12.54
N THR A 11 0.36 -6.16 -11.73
CA THR A 11 -0.56 -5.23 -11.06
C THR A 11 0.04 -3.83 -11.05
N SER A 12 -0.82 -2.82 -11.12
CA SER A 12 -0.44 -1.41 -10.90
C SER A 12 -0.41 -1.02 -9.43
N LEU A 13 -0.84 -1.89 -8.51
CA LEU A 13 -0.85 -1.60 -7.09
C LEU A 13 0.58 -1.54 -6.53
N PRO A 14 0.96 -0.47 -5.81
CA PRO A 14 2.29 -0.34 -5.26
C PRO A 14 2.50 -1.23 -4.03
N GLY A 15 3.74 -1.64 -3.82
CA GLY A 15 4.17 -2.32 -2.59
C GLY A 15 4.04 -3.84 -2.60
N ASP A 16 5.00 -4.50 -1.94
CA ASP A 16 5.08 -5.96 -1.89
C ASP A 16 3.85 -6.56 -1.19
N TYR A 17 3.29 -5.87 -0.19
CA TYR A 17 2.06 -6.27 0.50
C TYR A 17 0.85 -6.38 -0.45
N ASN A 18 0.78 -5.54 -1.49
CA ASN A 18 -0.28 -5.65 -2.48
C ASN A 18 -0.10 -6.83 -3.44
N GLN A 19 1.13 -7.33 -3.63
CA GLN A 19 1.33 -8.60 -4.33
C GLN A 19 0.72 -9.77 -3.54
N TYR A 20 0.90 -9.79 -2.22
CA TYR A 20 0.27 -10.78 -1.34
C TYR A 20 -1.26 -10.66 -1.35
N ASN A 21 -1.80 -9.44 -1.31
CA ASN A 21 -3.25 -9.21 -1.43
C ASN A 21 -3.80 -9.73 -2.77
N CYS A 22 -3.08 -9.48 -3.87
CA CYS A 22 -3.46 -10.00 -5.19
C CYS A 22 -3.42 -11.52 -5.22
N LEU A 23 -2.38 -12.15 -4.69
CA LEU A 23 -2.27 -13.62 -4.63
C LEU A 23 -3.40 -14.25 -3.83
N ALA A 24 -3.79 -13.66 -2.71
CA ALA A 24 -4.92 -14.12 -1.92
C ALA A 24 -6.22 -14.07 -2.75
N ALA A 25 -6.48 -12.96 -3.45
CA ALA A 25 -7.64 -12.84 -4.34
C ALA A 25 -7.59 -13.84 -5.51
N ILE A 26 -6.44 -13.98 -6.16
CA ILE A 26 -6.20 -14.95 -7.24
C ILE A 26 -6.51 -16.38 -6.78
N ALA A 27 -6.04 -16.75 -5.58
CA ALA A 27 -6.25 -18.09 -5.02
C ALA A 27 -7.74 -18.39 -4.83
N VAL A 28 -8.49 -17.43 -4.30
CA VAL A 28 -9.95 -17.56 -4.13
C VAL A 28 -10.65 -17.64 -5.48
N CYS A 29 -10.34 -16.76 -6.43
CA CYS A 29 -10.95 -16.78 -7.76
C CYS A 29 -10.72 -18.10 -8.49
N ALA A 30 -9.50 -18.64 -8.42
CA ALA A 30 -9.18 -19.90 -9.05
C ALA A 30 -9.85 -21.09 -8.35
N PHE A 31 -9.99 -21.06 -7.01
CA PHE A 31 -10.79 -22.05 -6.28
C PHE A 31 -12.26 -22.04 -6.73
N LEU A 32 -12.80 -20.85 -7.03
CA LEU A 32 -14.16 -20.67 -7.56
C LEU A 32 -14.29 -21.01 -9.05
N GLY A 33 -13.23 -21.50 -9.71
CA GLY A 33 -13.27 -21.92 -11.12
C GLY A 33 -13.17 -20.79 -12.14
N ILE A 34 -12.82 -19.57 -11.74
CA ILE A 34 -12.59 -18.46 -12.69
C ILE A 34 -11.32 -18.74 -13.49
N SER A 35 -11.35 -18.50 -14.81
CA SER A 35 -10.22 -18.82 -15.66
C SER A 35 -8.99 -17.96 -15.33
N ALA A 36 -7.80 -18.53 -15.50
CA ALA A 36 -6.54 -17.81 -15.27
C ALA A 36 -6.41 -16.55 -16.15
N ALA A 37 -6.99 -16.57 -17.35
CA ALA A 37 -7.00 -15.44 -18.28
C ALA A 37 -7.83 -14.27 -17.73
N GLU A 38 -9.04 -14.56 -17.25
CA GLU A 38 -9.93 -13.55 -16.64
C GLU A 38 -9.32 -12.97 -15.38
N ILE A 39 -8.76 -13.82 -14.51
CA ILE A 39 -8.08 -13.37 -13.28
C ILE A 39 -6.94 -12.42 -13.60
N LYS A 40 -6.04 -12.80 -14.52
CA LYS A 40 -4.88 -11.95 -14.89
C LYS A 40 -5.33 -10.62 -15.48
N LYS A 41 -6.35 -10.64 -16.34
CA LYS A 41 -6.93 -9.42 -16.93
C LYS A 41 -7.52 -8.52 -15.84
N ALA A 42 -8.27 -9.09 -14.90
CA ALA A 42 -8.87 -8.34 -13.80
C ALA A 42 -7.80 -7.68 -12.93
N VAL A 43 -6.81 -8.44 -12.45
CA VAL A 43 -5.73 -7.91 -11.59
C VAL A 43 -4.91 -6.83 -12.30
N ALA A 44 -4.60 -7.02 -13.59
CA ALA A 44 -3.85 -6.03 -14.36
C ALA A 44 -4.63 -4.73 -14.59
N SER A 45 -5.96 -4.81 -14.70
CA SER A 45 -6.84 -3.66 -14.94
C SER A 45 -7.29 -2.93 -13.67
N PHE A 46 -7.08 -3.53 -12.49
CA PHE A 46 -7.56 -3.00 -11.22
C PHE A 46 -6.74 -1.78 -10.77
N LYS A 47 -7.41 -0.62 -10.71
CA LYS A 47 -6.78 0.68 -10.43
C LYS A 47 -6.54 0.98 -8.95
N GLY A 48 -6.90 0.07 -8.06
CA GLY A 48 -6.82 0.28 -6.62
C GLY A 48 -8.12 0.76 -6.00
N VAL A 49 -8.03 1.13 -4.73
CA VAL A 49 -9.16 1.56 -3.90
C VAL A 49 -8.88 2.98 -3.44
N LYS A 50 -9.92 3.82 -3.43
CA LYS A 50 -9.84 5.18 -2.89
C LYS A 50 -9.29 5.16 -1.45
N GLY A 51 -8.29 5.98 -1.16
CA GLY A 51 -7.61 6.03 0.12
C GLY A 51 -6.77 4.78 0.48
N ARG A 52 -6.29 4.02 -0.51
CA ARG A 52 -5.33 2.92 -0.35
C ARG A 52 -4.20 3.08 -1.36
N MET A 53 -3.11 3.73 -0.95
CA MET A 53 -2.03 4.18 -1.82
C MET A 53 -2.54 4.84 -3.10
N GLU A 54 -3.57 5.67 -2.95
CA GLU A 54 -4.19 6.38 -4.05
C GLU A 54 -3.26 7.53 -4.46
N GLU A 55 -2.71 7.46 -5.67
CA GLU A 55 -1.89 8.54 -6.23
C GLU A 55 -2.80 9.70 -6.67
N ILE A 56 -2.55 10.89 -6.13
CA ILE A 56 -3.28 12.12 -6.47
C ILE A 56 -2.51 12.87 -7.56
N LYS A 57 -3.17 13.15 -8.69
CA LYS A 57 -2.59 13.80 -9.87
C LYS A 57 -3.40 15.04 -10.24
N GLU A 58 -2.91 16.20 -9.83
CA GLU A 58 -3.54 17.52 -10.06
C GLU A 58 -2.57 18.46 -10.81
N GLY A 59 -1.62 17.91 -11.58
CA GLY A 59 -0.65 18.66 -12.37
C GLY A 59 0.61 19.12 -11.62
N GLN A 60 0.77 18.70 -10.36
CA GLN A 60 1.97 19.01 -9.57
C GLN A 60 3.21 18.19 -10.01
N ASP A 61 4.41 18.69 -9.71
CA ASP A 61 5.70 18.10 -10.05
C ASP A 61 6.23 17.08 -9.02
N PHE A 62 5.43 16.79 -7.99
CA PHE A 62 5.69 15.77 -6.97
C PHE A 62 4.58 14.72 -6.90
N LYS A 63 4.85 13.59 -6.24
CA LYS A 63 3.86 12.55 -6.01
C LYS A 63 3.17 12.77 -4.67
N VAL A 64 1.85 12.64 -4.65
CA VAL A 64 1.04 12.63 -3.44
C VAL A 64 0.30 11.30 -3.37
N PHE A 65 0.34 10.66 -2.21
CA PHE A 65 -0.39 9.43 -1.96
C PHE A 65 -1.33 9.63 -0.76
N VAL A 66 -2.58 9.20 -0.92
CA VAL A 66 -3.55 9.10 0.18
C VAL A 66 -3.66 7.63 0.58
N ASP A 67 -3.36 7.34 1.85
CA ASP A 67 -3.46 6.01 2.43
C ASP A 67 -4.12 6.04 3.81
N PHE A 68 -4.75 4.93 4.19
CA PHE A 68 -5.47 4.77 5.45
C PHE A 68 -4.63 4.11 6.55
N ALA A 69 -3.33 3.90 6.34
CA ALA A 69 -2.41 3.37 7.33
C ALA A 69 -2.60 4.09 8.68
N HIS A 70 -3.15 3.37 9.65
CA HIS A 70 -3.47 3.90 10.99
C HIS A 70 -3.00 2.94 12.09
N THR A 71 -2.11 2.01 11.74
CA THR A 71 -1.49 1.03 12.65
C THR A 71 0.02 1.05 12.46
N PRO A 72 0.81 0.71 13.50
CA PRO A 72 2.27 0.61 13.39
C PRO A 72 2.72 -0.31 12.25
N ALA A 73 2.11 -1.49 12.14
CA ALA A 73 2.42 -2.45 11.08
C ALA A 73 2.14 -1.90 9.68
N ALA A 74 1.13 -1.04 9.51
CA ALA A 74 0.88 -0.40 8.22
C ALA A 74 1.98 0.62 7.87
N PHE A 75 2.47 1.39 8.83
CA PHE A 75 3.59 2.33 8.62
C PHE A 75 4.85 1.61 8.16
N GLU A 76 5.18 0.47 8.79
CA GLU A 76 6.32 -0.38 8.41
C GLU A 76 6.23 -0.95 7.00
N LYS A 77 5.05 -0.96 6.36
CA LYS A 77 4.86 -1.42 4.99
C LYS A 77 4.75 -0.26 3.99
N VAL A 78 3.99 0.77 4.33
CA VAL A 78 3.68 1.89 3.44
C VAL A 78 4.90 2.79 3.26
N ILE A 79 5.57 3.20 4.34
CA ILE A 79 6.67 4.17 4.24
C ILE A 79 7.84 3.61 3.41
N PRO A 80 8.32 2.36 3.62
CA PRO A 80 9.35 1.79 2.76
C PRO A 80 8.90 1.60 1.31
N THR A 81 7.60 1.36 1.08
CA THR A 81 7.04 1.29 -0.28
C THR A 81 7.16 2.64 -0.97
N VAL A 82 6.76 3.73 -0.31
CA VAL A 82 6.89 5.10 -0.85
C VAL A 82 8.37 5.45 -1.08
N ARG A 83 9.26 5.12 -0.13
CA ARG A 83 10.70 5.35 -0.27
C ARG A 83 11.28 4.73 -1.54
N LYS A 84 10.86 3.51 -1.91
CA LYS A 84 11.32 2.86 -3.15
C LYS A 84 10.87 3.60 -4.44
N MET A 85 9.88 4.48 -4.35
CA MET A 85 9.26 5.18 -5.49
C MET A 85 9.88 6.56 -5.78
N THR A 86 10.77 7.05 -4.91
CA THR A 86 11.40 8.36 -5.05
C THR A 86 12.87 8.34 -4.59
N ARG A 87 13.69 9.20 -5.19
CA ARG A 87 15.04 9.52 -4.67
C ARG A 87 15.07 10.83 -3.89
N GLY A 88 13.97 11.59 -3.93
CA GLY A 88 13.81 12.83 -3.17
C GLY A 88 13.31 12.57 -1.76
N GLU A 89 12.82 13.64 -1.13
CA GLU A 89 12.31 13.59 0.23
C GLU A 89 10.96 12.85 0.32
N VAL A 90 10.78 12.11 1.42
CA VAL A 90 9.50 11.53 1.83
C VAL A 90 8.96 12.36 2.99
N ILE A 91 7.84 13.03 2.74
CA ILE A 91 7.11 13.85 3.71
C ILE A 91 5.83 13.12 4.08
N HIS A 92 5.62 12.90 5.38
CA HIS A 92 4.46 12.17 5.88
C HIS A 92 3.61 13.06 6.78
N VAL A 93 2.37 13.30 6.34
CA VAL A 93 1.35 14.00 7.11
C VAL A 93 0.42 12.96 7.73
N PHE A 94 0.41 12.83 9.05
CA PHE A 94 -0.47 11.88 9.72
C PHE A 94 -0.89 12.35 11.11
N GLY A 95 -1.95 11.73 11.63
CA GLY A 95 -2.39 11.94 13.00
C GLY A 95 -2.90 10.66 13.64
N CYS A 96 -3.26 10.75 14.91
CA CYS A 96 -3.88 9.65 15.65
C CYS A 96 -5.23 10.10 16.21
N THR A 97 -6.28 9.30 15.95
CA THR A 97 -7.62 9.60 16.46
C THR A 97 -7.63 9.75 17.99
N GLY A 98 -8.27 10.82 18.46
CA GLY A 98 -8.57 11.04 19.88
C GLY A 98 -9.47 9.94 20.46
N ASN A 99 -9.46 9.78 21.79
CA ASN A 99 -10.34 8.83 22.52
C ASN A 99 -10.37 7.38 22.03
N ARG A 100 -9.31 6.94 21.34
CA ARG A 100 -9.09 5.56 20.89
C ARG A 100 -7.78 5.03 21.43
N ASP A 101 -7.33 3.90 20.90
CA ASP A 101 -6.07 3.25 21.21
C ASP A 101 -4.90 4.26 21.28
N LYS A 102 -4.46 4.52 22.51
CA LYS A 102 -3.35 5.41 22.82
C LYS A 102 -2.00 4.72 22.68
N SER A 103 -1.97 3.38 22.77
CA SER A 103 -0.72 2.60 22.82
C SER A 103 0.08 2.70 21.53
N LYS A 104 -0.62 2.79 20.38
CA LYS A 104 0.03 2.91 19.07
C LYS A 104 0.63 4.28 18.76
N ARG A 105 0.26 5.34 19.47
CA ARG A 105 0.57 6.73 19.07
C ARG A 105 2.07 7.02 19.08
N SER A 106 2.74 6.70 20.19
CA SER A 106 4.19 6.90 20.32
C SER A 106 4.98 5.97 19.41
N ILE A 107 4.46 4.77 19.13
CA ILE A 107 5.06 3.81 18.21
C ILE A 107 4.99 4.32 16.77
N MET A 108 3.82 4.77 16.32
CA MET A 108 3.65 5.36 14.99
C MET A 108 4.52 6.61 14.81
N GLY A 109 4.58 7.49 15.81
CA GLY A 109 5.50 8.64 15.82
C GLY A 109 6.96 8.24 15.67
N ARG A 110 7.41 7.22 16.41
CA ARG A 110 8.77 6.69 16.33
C ARG A 110 9.07 6.12 14.95
N ILE A 111 8.18 5.29 14.38
CA ILE A 111 8.38 4.68 13.06
C ILE A 111 8.47 5.77 11.99
N ALA A 112 7.55 6.73 11.99
CA ALA A 112 7.57 7.84 11.03
C ALA A 112 8.86 8.66 11.15
N ALA A 113 9.25 9.05 12.37
CA ALA A 113 10.49 9.81 12.60
C ALA A 113 11.77 9.06 12.20
N GLN A 114 11.73 7.73 12.09
CA GLN A 114 12.86 6.91 11.66
C GLN A 114 12.93 6.68 10.14
N LEU A 115 11.78 6.68 9.47
CA LEU A 115 11.67 6.25 8.07
C LEU A 115 11.37 7.39 7.09
N ASP A 116 10.71 8.44 7.57
CA ASP A 116 10.37 9.65 6.80
C ASP A 116 11.48 10.71 6.95
N ASP A 117 11.70 11.53 5.92
CA ASP A 117 12.64 12.65 6.01
C ASP A 117 12.01 13.82 6.80
N LYS A 118 10.68 13.94 6.71
CA LYS A 118 9.92 14.99 7.40
C LYS A 118 8.55 14.48 7.83
N VAL A 119 8.18 14.78 9.07
CA VAL A 119 6.89 14.41 9.66
C VAL A 119 6.09 15.66 10.00
N ILE A 120 4.81 15.67 9.63
CA ILE A 120 3.83 16.70 9.99
C ILE A 120 2.70 16.02 10.79
N LEU A 121 2.45 16.52 12.01
CA LEU A 121 1.49 15.97 12.99
C LEU A 121 0.30 16.90 13.23
#